data_AF-A0AAP1RI66-F1
#
_entry.id   AF-A0AAP1RI66-F1
#
_cell.length_a   1.000
_cell.length_b   1.000
_cell.length_c   1.000
_cell.angle_alpha   90.00
_cell.angle_beta   90.00
_cell.angle_gamma   90.00
#
_symmetry.space_group_name_H-M   'P 1'
#
loop_
_entity.id
_entity.type
_entity.pdbx_description
1 polymer ?
#
loop_
_entity_poly.entity_id
_entity_poly.type
_entity_poly.pdbx_seq_one_letter_code
_entity_poly.pdbx_strand_id
1 'polypeptide(L)'
;MKVIEKNTQIKKQAPPCDHLKDGERDWKFSEIFEEDYSIAEIKEIFNLNSYVYPDKEVFRKRVEEIFGIDVEDYITNYQVVTSHTEFPYMALKKQKIIVDLEKIDDIPAFYDYEAILKLNKMLFYNDIESTNWLKLKYPKGFTYLIKETGYTGSDDWLKFAFTQEDFSKWDSIDAYLFSYSCEKGNKAKRLRPKMLDKMISLGVELSQLSTVANMVSNGNQEMYEENKEELYAYLM
;
A
#
# COMPACT_ATOMS: atom_id res chain seq x y z
N MET A 1 6.41 1.08 -44.90
CA MET A 1 6.18 0.60 -43.52
C MET A 1 6.17 1.81 -42.60
N LYS A 2 5.01 2.16 -42.02
CA LYS A 2 4.92 3.21 -41.00
C LYS A 2 5.40 2.62 -39.68
N VAL A 3 6.48 3.17 -39.13
CA VAL A 3 6.91 2.89 -37.77
C VAL A 3 5.88 3.52 -36.84
N ILE A 4 5.13 2.70 -36.13
CA ILE A 4 4.24 3.15 -35.05
C ILE A 4 5.17 3.39 -33.86
N GLU A 5 5.51 4.65 -33.59
CA GLU A 5 6.15 5.04 -32.35
C GLU A 5 5.14 4.78 -31.22
N LYS A 6 5.39 3.73 -30.42
CA LYS A 6 4.73 3.55 -29.13
C LYS A 6 5.19 4.69 -28.24
N ASN A 7 4.33 5.69 -28.12
CA ASN A 7 4.47 6.83 -27.23
C ASN A 7 4.26 6.35 -25.78
N THR A 8 5.25 5.66 -25.24
CA THR A 8 5.28 5.25 -23.83
C THR A 8 5.83 6.44 -23.06
N GLN A 9 4.95 7.36 -22.67
CA GLN A 9 5.35 8.47 -21.80
C GLN A 9 5.76 7.88 -20.44
N ILE A 10 7.07 7.75 -20.25
CA ILE A 10 7.67 7.39 -18.96
C ILE A 10 7.35 8.52 -18.00
N LYS A 11 6.54 8.25 -16.97
CA LYS A 11 6.19 9.25 -15.96
C LYS A 11 7.45 9.58 -15.16
N LYS A 12 7.88 10.84 -15.18
CA LYS A 12 8.83 11.34 -14.17
C LYS A 12 8.11 11.31 -12.83
N GLN A 13 8.82 10.76 -11.84
CA GLN A 13 8.39 10.57 -10.47
C GLN A 13 7.72 11.84 -9.92
N ALA A 14 6.41 11.77 -9.67
CA ALA A 14 5.77 12.62 -8.69
C ALA A 14 5.70 11.79 -7.41
N PRO A 15 6.32 12.22 -6.31
CA PRO A 15 6.16 11.52 -5.04
C PRO A 15 4.65 11.48 -4.70
N PRO A 16 4.15 10.37 -4.12
CA PRO A 16 2.77 10.34 -3.68
C PRO A 16 2.66 11.31 -2.49
N CYS A 17 1.93 12.41 -2.71
CA CYS A 17 1.81 13.59 -1.84
C CYS A 17 3.02 13.88 -0.95
N ASP A 18 3.80 14.90 -1.27
CA ASP A 18 4.72 15.52 -0.30
C ASP A 18 3.93 15.94 0.94
N HIS A 19 3.92 15.08 1.95
CA HIS A 19 3.64 15.43 3.33
C HIS A 19 4.88 15.95 4.03
N LEU A 20 6.03 15.92 3.35
CA LEU A 20 7.24 16.56 3.80
C LEU A 20 7.09 18.05 3.49
N LYS A 21 6.83 18.87 4.51
CA LYS A 21 7.09 20.31 4.42
C LYS A 21 8.57 20.50 4.04
N ASP A 22 8.91 21.58 3.34
CA ASP A 22 10.31 22.01 3.20
C ASP A 22 10.99 21.98 4.60
N GLY A 23 11.90 21.03 4.80
CA GLY A 23 12.59 20.78 6.08
C GLY A 23 12.20 19.49 6.83
N GLU A 24 11.18 18.76 6.43
CA GLU A 24 10.88 17.41 6.93
C GLU A 24 11.56 16.37 6.02
N ARG A 25 12.23 15.39 6.65
CA ARG A 25 13.36 14.61 6.10
C ARG A 25 13.21 14.24 4.62
N ASP A 26 14.08 14.84 3.82
CA ASP A 26 14.48 14.40 2.49
C ASP A 26 15.10 12.98 2.62
N TRP A 27 14.25 11.95 2.68
CA TRP A 27 14.72 10.57 2.73
C TRP A 27 15.35 10.26 1.38
N LYS A 28 16.68 10.41 1.31
CA LYS A 28 17.48 9.87 0.22
C LYS A 28 17.49 8.35 0.32
N PHE A 29 16.35 7.73 -0.01
CA PHE A 29 16.19 6.29 -0.10
C PHE A 29 17.16 5.65 -1.08
N SER A 30 17.60 6.42 -2.08
CA SER A 30 18.74 6.09 -2.95
C SER A 30 19.97 5.71 -2.13
N GLU A 31 20.34 6.49 -1.11
CA GLU A 31 21.54 6.26 -0.31
C GLU A 31 21.41 5.06 0.65
N ILE A 32 20.18 4.64 1.02
CA ILE A 32 19.94 3.53 1.96
C ILE A 32 20.15 2.14 1.33
N PHE A 33 19.93 2.02 0.01
CA PHE A 33 20.01 0.73 -0.70
C PHE A 33 21.02 0.72 -1.85
N GLU A 34 21.64 1.86 -2.19
CA GLU A 34 22.77 1.90 -3.14
C GLU A 34 24.07 1.32 -2.55
N GLU A 35 24.18 1.21 -1.22
CA GLU A 35 25.26 0.46 -0.56
C GLU A 35 24.81 -0.99 -0.27
N ASP A 36 25.41 -1.94 -0.99
CA ASP A 36 25.02 -3.36 -1.18
C ASP A 36 24.78 -4.23 0.09
N TYR A 37 25.04 -3.76 1.31
CA TYR A 37 25.11 -4.61 2.51
C TYR A 37 23.74 -5.19 2.92
N SER A 38 22.71 -4.34 3.02
CA SER A 38 21.36 -4.75 3.42
C SER A 38 20.72 -5.72 2.41
N ILE A 39 21.02 -5.56 1.11
CA ILE A 39 20.51 -6.46 0.06
C ILE A 39 21.19 -7.82 0.13
N ALA A 40 22.48 -7.87 0.47
CA ALA A 40 23.21 -9.12 0.63
C ALA A 40 22.64 -9.94 1.80
N GLU A 41 22.37 -9.29 2.94
CA GLU A 41 21.80 -9.95 4.12
C GLU A 41 20.37 -10.45 3.88
N ILE A 42 19.51 -9.65 3.22
CA ILE A 42 18.18 -10.10 2.80
C ILE A 42 18.29 -11.35 1.92
N LYS A 43 19.18 -11.34 0.92
CA LYS A 43 19.40 -12.50 0.04
C LYS A 43 19.89 -13.72 0.81
N GLU A 44 20.79 -13.55 1.76
CA GLU A 44 21.30 -14.63 2.60
C GLU A 44 20.17 -15.29 3.39
N ILE A 45 19.37 -14.50 4.11
CA ILE A 45 18.22 -15.01 4.87
C ILE A 45 17.21 -15.70 3.96
N PHE A 46 16.93 -15.14 2.79
CA PHE A 46 16.02 -15.72 1.81
C PHE A 46 16.55 -17.07 1.29
N ASN A 47 17.85 -17.16 1.00
CA ASN A 47 18.48 -18.39 0.55
C ASN A 47 18.48 -19.47 1.65
N LEU A 48 18.81 -19.10 2.90
CA LEU A 48 18.78 -20.01 4.06
C LEU A 48 17.37 -20.61 4.28
N ASN A 49 16.34 -19.84 3.95
CA ASN A 49 14.94 -20.24 4.08
C ASN A 49 14.33 -20.81 2.79
N SER A 50 15.16 -21.12 1.79
CA SER A 50 14.73 -21.65 0.48
C SER A 50 13.61 -20.82 -0.16
N TYR A 51 13.67 -19.50 -0.02
CA TYR A 51 12.69 -18.61 -0.62
C TYR A 51 12.79 -18.66 -2.15
N VAL A 52 11.67 -18.91 -2.79
CA VAL A 52 11.55 -18.85 -4.25
C VAL A 52 11.18 -17.42 -4.62
N TYR A 53 12.07 -16.74 -5.34
CA TYR A 53 11.75 -15.41 -5.88
C TYR A 53 10.67 -15.51 -6.96
N PRO A 54 9.66 -14.63 -6.96
CA PRO A 54 8.68 -14.61 -8.03
C PRO A 54 9.37 -14.31 -9.37
N ASP A 55 8.75 -14.73 -10.47
CA ASP A 55 9.13 -14.22 -11.78
C ASP A 55 8.73 -12.74 -11.94
N LYS A 56 9.16 -12.12 -13.04
CA LYS A 56 8.93 -10.70 -13.28
C LYS A 56 7.43 -10.36 -13.36
N GLU A 57 6.64 -11.19 -14.03
CA GLU A 57 5.21 -10.92 -14.25
C GLU A 57 4.40 -11.17 -12.99
N VAL A 58 4.73 -12.20 -12.21
CA VAL A 58 4.14 -12.44 -10.89
C VAL A 58 4.44 -11.28 -9.96
N PHE A 59 5.70 -10.82 -9.92
CA PHE A 59 6.09 -9.68 -9.11
C PHE A 59 5.29 -8.42 -9.50
N ARG A 60 5.30 -8.05 -10.77
CA ARG A 60 4.59 -6.86 -11.28
C ARG A 60 3.10 -6.93 -10.95
N LYS A 61 2.43 -8.03 -11.28
CA LYS A 61 0.99 -8.18 -11.06
C LYS A 61 0.61 -8.11 -9.59
N ARG A 62 1.38 -8.76 -8.71
CA ARG A 62 1.11 -8.70 -7.26
C ARG A 62 1.36 -7.32 -6.68
N VAL A 63 2.37 -6.59 -7.17
CA VAL A 63 2.59 -5.22 -6.74
C VAL A 63 1.46 -4.31 -7.22
N GLU A 64 1.01 -4.45 -8.47
CA GLU A 64 -0.13 -3.70 -8.99
C GLU A 64 -1.43 -4.02 -8.24
N GLU A 65 -1.69 -5.30 -7.97
CA GLU A 65 -2.88 -5.76 -7.26
C GLU A 65 -2.93 -5.24 -5.82
N ILE A 66 -1.79 -5.28 -5.12
CA ILE A 66 -1.72 -4.90 -3.71
C ILE A 66 -1.56 -3.39 -3.57
N PHE A 67 -0.60 -2.77 -4.25
CA PHE A 67 -0.23 -1.37 -4.03
C PHE A 67 -0.84 -0.40 -5.05
N GLY A 68 -1.59 -0.89 -6.04
CA GLY A 68 -2.26 -0.05 -7.03
C GLY A 68 -1.32 0.66 -8.00
N ILE A 69 -0.05 0.21 -8.09
CA ILE A 69 0.95 0.80 -8.97
C ILE A 69 1.60 -0.23 -9.89
N ASP A 70 1.84 0.16 -11.14
CA ASP A 70 2.68 -0.61 -12.04
C ASP A 70 4.14 -0.26 -11.81
N VAL A 71 4.90 -1.18 -11.23
CA VAL A 71 6.35 -0.97 -10.98
C VAL A 71 7.14 -0.73 -12.26
N GLU A 72 6.64 -1.16 -13.42
CA GLU A 72 7.32 -0.92 -14.71
C GLU A 72 7.18 0.53 -15.21
N ASP A 73 6.24 1.32 -14.68
CA ASP A 73 6.11 2.74 -15.02
C ASP A 73 7.32 3.57 -14.56
N TYR A 74 8.15 3.03 -13.66
CA TYR A 74 9.27 3.72 -13.01
C TYR A 74 10.64 3.24 -13.53
N ILE A 75 11.55 4.18 -13.81
CA ILE A 75 12.90 3.90 -14.34
C ILE A 75 13.81 3.25 -13.30
N THR A 76 13.66 3.64 -12.04
CA THR A 76 14.52 3.20 -10.93
C THR A 76 14.34 1.70 -10.66
N ASN A 77 15.39 1.06 -10.12
CA ASN A 77 15.33 -0.33 -9.67
C ASN A 77 14.58 -0.51 -8.34
N TYR A 78 14.20 0.60 -7.71
CA TYR A 78 13.39 0.64 -6.51
C TYR A 78 12.24 1.63 -6.67
N GLN A 79 11.12 1.40 -5.99
CA GLN A 79 10.01 2.33 -5.94
C GLN A 79 9.36 2.25 -4.56
N VAL A 80 9.17 3.39 -3.90
CA VAL A 80 8.33 3.47 -2.69
C VAL A 80 6.88 3.22 -3.12
N VAL A 81 6.26 2.19 -2.56
CA VAL A 81 4.93 1.72 -2.96
C VAL A 81 3.83 2.11 -1.98
N THR A 82 4.20 2.58 -0.79
CA THR A 82 3.34 3.33 0.15
C THR A 82 4.16 4.50 0.70
N SER A 83 3.66 5.74 0.65
CA SER A 83 4.42 6.92 1.10
C SER A 83 3.71 7.79 2.15
N HIS A 84 2.47 7.46 2.54
CA HIS A 84 1.70 8.31 3.46
C HIS A 84 1.79 7.85 4.92
N THR A 85 2.71 6.94 5.27
CA THR A 85 2.80 6.34 6.62
C THR A 85 4.16 6.42 7.27
N GLU A 86 4.12 6.20 8.58
CA GLU A 86 5.25 5.82 9.44
C GLU A 86 5.94 4.51 8.98
N PHE A 87 5.30 3.71 8.11
CA PHE A 87 5.75 2.40 7.62
C PHE A 87 5.75 2.33 6.09
N PRO A 88 6.69 3.02 5.40
CA PRO A 88 6.73 3.00 3.94
C PRO A 88 7.22 1.65 3.43
N TYR A 89 6.54 1.07 2.45
CA TYR A 89 7.00 -0.11 1.72
C TYR A 89 7.80 0.31 0.48
N MET A 90 8.83 -0.45 0.13
CA MET A 90 9.59 -0.27 -1.10
C MET A 90 9.65 -1.56 -1.90
N ALA A 91 9.34 -1.46 -3.19
CA ALA A 91 9.54 -2.51 -4.17
C ALA A 91 10.95 -2.44 -4.75
N LEU A 92 11.76 -3.47 -4.52
CA LEU A 92 13.06 -3.65 -5.14
C LEU A 92 12.90 -4.47 -6.44
N LYS A 93 12.70 -3.78 -7.57
CA LYS A 93 12.35 -4.39 -8.88
C LYS A 93 13.35 -5.43 -9.36
N LYS A 94 14.65 -5.15 -9.24
CA LYS A 94 15.71 -6.06 -9.71
C LYS A 94 15.73 -7.35 -8.89
N GLN A 95 15.53 -7.25 -7.58
CA GLN A 95 15.53 -8.36 -6.64
C GLN A 95 14.16 -9.07 -6.57
N LYS A 96 13.09 -8.37 -6.94
CA LYS A 96 11.68 -8.80 -6.86
C LYS A 96 11.27 -9.10 -5.42
N ILE A 97 11.53 -8.11 -4.55
CA ILE A 97 11.29 -8.15 -3.11
C ILE A 97 10.54 -6.87 -2.70
N ILE A 98 9.63 -6.98 -1.75
CA ILE A 98 9.11 -5.83 -1.00
C ILE A 98 9.82 -5.74 0.34
N VAL A 99 10.30 -4.56 0.70
CA VAL A 99 10.87 -4.28 2.03
C VAL A 99 9.97 -3.30 2.76
N ASP A 100 9.71 -3.58 4.04
CA ASP A 100 9.15 -2.60 4.97
C ASP A 100 10.31 -1.71 5.44
N LEU A 101 10.12 -0.39 5.40
CA LEU A 101 11.12 0.59 5.80
C LEU A 101 10.89 1.12 7.22
N GLU A 102 10.05 0.45 8.02
CA GLU A 102 9.96 0.70 9.46
C GLU A 102 11.37 0.69 10.07
N LYS A 103 11.92 1.89 10.31
CA LYS A 103 13.14 2.04 11.09
C LYS A 103 12.77 1.82 12.54
N ILE A 104 13.33 0.76 13.13
CA ILE A 104 13.53 0.73 14.58
C ILE A 104 14.52 1.87 14.87
N ASP A 105 14.12 2.81 15.74
CA ASP A 105 14.82 4.07 16.01
C ASP A 105 16.36 3.95 16.16
N ASP A 106 17.06 4.99 15.69
CA ASP A 106 18.47 5.37 15.91
C ASP A 106 19.60 4.35 15.62
N ILE A 107 19.31 3.17 15.06
CA ILE A 107 20.36 2.22 14.62
C ILE A 107 20.25 2.00 13.09
N PRO A 108 21.29 2.32 12.30
CA PRO A 108 21.22 2.28 10.82
C PRO A 108 20.95 0.90 10.18
N ALA A 109 20.95 -0.20 10.95
CA ALA A 109 21.27 -1.52 10.40
C ALA A 109 20.44 -2.73 10.90
N PHE A 110 19.31 -2.56 11.59
CA PHE A 110 18.47 -3.71 11.96
C PHE A 110 17.11 -3.67 11.25
N TYR A 111 17.12 -4.11 10.00
CA TYR A 111 15.90 -4.64 9.40
C TYR A 111 15.55 -5.96 10.10
N ASP A 112 14.28 -6.18 10.42
CA ASP A 112 13.83 -7.52 10.80
C ASP A 112 13.74 -8.39 9.53
N TYR A 113 14.84 -9.09 9.22
CA TYR A 113 14.93 -9.93 8.03
C TYR A 113 13.93 -11.09 8.03
N GLU A 114 13.54 -11.59 9.21
CA GLU A 114 12.47 -12.59 9.31
C GLU A 114 11.13 -11.96 8.92
N ALA A 115 10.82 -10.77 9.42
CA ALA A 115 9.62 -10.03 9.03
C ALA A 115 9.59 -9.74 7.52
N ILE A 116 10.71 -9.33 6.91
CA ILE A 116 10.80 -9.13 5.45
C ILE A 116 10.53 -10.44 4.71
N LEU A 117 11.12 -11.56 5.13
CA LEU A 117 10.87 -12.86 4.52
C LEU A 117 9.39 -13.26 4.61
N LYS A 118 8.80 -13.16 5.82
CA LYS A 118 7.40 -13.50 6.06
C LYS A 118 6.47 -12.58 5.26
N LEU A 119 6.79 -11.28 5.17
CA LEU A 119 6.06 -10.31 4.35
C LEU A 119 6.04 -10.75 2.89
N ASN A 120 7.20 -11.09 2.31
CA ASN A 120 7.27 -11.50 0.91
C ASN A 120 6.53 -12.82 0.63
N LYS A 121 6.62 -13.79 1.56
CA LYS A 121 5.84 -15.05 1.47
C LYS A 121 4.33 -14.78 1.50
N MET A 122 3.89 -13.88 2.37
CA MET A 122 2.50 -13.44 2.45
C MET A 122 2.06 -12.72 1.15
N LEU A 123 2.81 -11.72 0.71
CA LEU A 123 2.44 -10.88 -0.43
C LEU A 123 2.44 -11.64 -1.77
N PHE A 124 3.40 -12.52 -2.01
CA PHE A 124 3.52 -13.18 -3.33
C PHE A 124 2.88 -14.56 -3.40
N TYR A 125 2.73 -15.25 -2.27
CA TYR A 125 2.28 -16.64 -2.25
C TYR A 125 1.08 -16.88 -1.34
N ASN A 126 0.52 -15.85 -0.70
CA ASN A 126 -0.57 -15.96 0.27
C ASN A 126 -0.26 -17.00 1.37
N ASP A 127 1.01 -17.07 1.78
CA ASP A 127 1.48 -18.06 2.75
C ASP A 127 0.80 -17.85 4.12
N ILE A 128 0.03 -18.86 4.55
CA ILE A 128 -0.83 -18.77 5.74
C ILE A 128 0.01 -18.65 7.01
N GLU A 129 1.11 -19.41 7.12
CA GLU A 129 1.98 -19.37 8.29
C GLU A 129 2.60 -17.98 8.46
N SER A 130 3.12 -17.41 7.38
CA SER A 130 3.70 -16.07 7.39
C SER A 130 2.67 -14.98 7.65
N THR A 131 1.47 -15.12 7.06
CA THR A 131 0.34 -14.23 7.34
C THR A 131 0.01 -14.22 8.83
N ASN A 132 -0.16 -15.38 9.45
CA ASN A 132 -0.51 -15.49 10.87
C ASN A 132 0.61 -14.99 11.78
N TRP A 133 1.86 -15.24 11.42
CA TRP A 133 3.03 -14.74 12.16
C TRP A 133 3.06 -13.21 12.15
N LEU A 134 2.83 -12.58 11.00
CA LEU A 134 2.80 -11.11 10.88
C LEU A 134 1.63 -10.50 11.64
N LYS A 135 0.43 -11.11 11.56
CA LYS A 135 -0.74 -10.69 12.36
C LYS A 135 -0.43 -10.71 13.86
N LEU A 136 0.30 -11.73 14.33
CA LEU A 136 0.63 -11.87 15.74
C LEU A 136 1.71 -10.89 16.19
N LYS A 137 2.78 -10.72 15.41
CA LYS A 137 3.96 -9.96 15.84
C LYS A 137 3.96 -8.50 15.42
N TYR A 138 3.33 -8.16 14.30
CA TYR A 138 3.21 -6.81 13.74
C TYR A 138 1.75 -6.45 13.40
N PRO A 139 0.80 -6.55 14.35
CA PRO A 139 -0.62 -6.29 14.09
C PRO A 139 -0.88 -4.88 13.55
N LYS A 140 -0.13 -3.88 14.05
CA LYS A 140 -0.22 -2.49 13.57
C LYS A 140 0.25 -2.37 12.13
N GLY A 141 1.49 -2.79 11.81
CA GLY A 141 2.04 -2.75 10.46
C GLY A 141 1.15 -3.46 9.44
N PHE A 142 0.61 -4.63 9.80
CA PHE A 142 -0.36 -5.35 8.97
C PHE A 142 -1.62 -4.52 8.69
N THR A 143 -2.18 -3.88 9.72
CA THR A 143 -3.39 -3.06 9.58
C THR A 143 -3.12 -1.80 8.75
N TYR A 144 -1.94 -1.18 8.91
CA TYR A 144 -1.50 -0.04 8.10
C TYR A 144 -1.34 -0.40 6.62
N LEU A 145 -0.76 -1.56 6.31
CA LEU A 145 -0.68 -2.04 4.92
C LEU A 145 -2.06 -2.02 4.26
N ILE A 146 -3.10 -2.52 4.91
CA ILE A 146 -4.47 -2.54 4.36
C ILE A 146 -5.05 -1.13 4.20
N LYS A 147 -4.87 -0.25 5.18
CA LYS A 147 -5.36 1.15 5.13
C LYS A 147 -4.74 1.93 3.97
N GLU A 148 -3.43 1.79 3.77
CA GLU A 148 -2.70 2.53 2.73
C GLU A 148 -3.03 2.04 1.33
N THR A 149 -2.96 0.72 1.17
CA THR A 149 -3.16 0.09 -0.13
C THR A 149 -4.61 0.08 -0.56
N GLY A 150 -5.55 0.04 0.40
CA GLY A 150 -6.94 -0.28 0.11
C GLY A 150 -7.11 -1.70 -0.43
N TYR A 151 -6.18 -2.61 -0.14
CA TYR A 151 -6.20 -3.97 -0.67
C TYR A 151 -7.44 -4.73 -0.21
N THR A 152 -8.16 -5.32 -1.17
CA THR A 152 -9.44 -6.03 -0.95
C THR A 152 -9.41 -7.50 -1.39
N GLY A 153 -8.26 -8.02 -1.80
CA GLY A 153 -8.14 -9.36 -2.38
C GLY A 153 -8.15 -10.51 -1.38
N SER A 154 -8.12 -10.24 -0.06
CA SER A 154 -8.13 -11.27 0.98
C SER A 154 -9.10 -10.92 2.12
N ASP A 155 -10.21 -11.65 2.21
CA ASP A 155 -11.19 -11.50 3.30
C ASP A 155 -10.58 -11.81 4.67
N ASP A 156 -9.64 -12.74 4.74
CA ASP A 156 -8.94 -13.08 5.98
C ASP A 156 -8.06 -11.93 6.49
N TRP A 157 -7.41 -11.20 5.58
CA TRP A 157 -6.61 -10.02 5.93
C TRP A 157 -7.50 -8.86 6.36
N LEU A 158 -8.57 -8.62 5.61
CA LEU A 158 -9.57 -7.59 5.91
C LEU A 158 -10.23 -7.83 7.26
N LYS A 159 -10.72 -9.05 7.52
CA LYS A 159 -11.33 -9.41 8.82
C LYS A 159 -10.37 -9.14 9.97
N PHE A 160 -9.12 -9.57 9.84
CA PHE A 160 -8.11 -9.29 10.87
C PHE A 160 -7.93 -7.78 11.08
N ALA A 161 -7.68 -7.03 10.01
CA ALA A 161 -7.46 -5.59 10.10
C ALA A 161 -8.68 -4.86 10.71
N PHE A 162 -9.90 -5.24 10.33
CA PHE A 162 -11.14 -4.66 10.85
C PHE A 162 -11.32 -4.94 12.36
N THR A 163 -10.85 -6.08 12.87
CA THR A 163 -10.91 -6.37 14.32
C THR A 163 -9.99 -5.48 15.16
N GLN A 164 -9.03 -4.79 14.53
CA GLN A 164 -8.11 -3.88 15.20
C GLN A 164 -8.65 -2.45 15.29
N GLU A 165 -9.85 -2.19 14.76
CA GLU A 165 -10.37 -0.84 14.55
C GLU A 165 -11.67 -0.57 15.30
N ASP A 166 -11.86 0.70 15.63
CA ASP A 166 -13.09 1.21 16.20
C ASP A 166 -13.85 2.01 15.14
N PHE A 167 -14.68 1.31 14.35
CA PHE A 167 -15.47 1.93 13.27
C PHE A 167 -16.62 2.82 13.76
N SER A 168 -16.79 3.00 15.08
CA SER A 168 -17.63 4.09 15.58
C SER A 168 -16.96 5.45 15.38
N LYS A 169 -15.63 5.47 15.22
CA LYS A 169 -14.83 6.68 14.99
C LYS A 169 -14.67 6.97 13.51
N TRP A 170 -14.88 8.24 13.16
CA TRP A 170 -14.74 8.71 11.79
C TRP A 170 -13.35 8.44 11.22
N ASP A 171 -12.28 8.69 11.98
CA ASP A 171 -10.91 8.51 11.49
C ASP A 171 -10.61 7.07 11.03
N SER A 172 -11.19 6.07 11.71
CA SER A 172 -11.09 4.67 11.29
C SER A 172 -11.87 4.43 10.00
N ILE A 173 -13.08 4.95 9.84
CA ILE A 173 -13.84 4.83 8.58
C ILE A 173 -13.10 5.54 7.44
N ASP A 174 -12.60 6.74 7.70
CA ASP A 174 -11.92 7.61 6.76
C ASP A 174 -10.68 6.93 6.15
N ALA A 175 -9.84 6.35 7.01
CA ALA A 175 -8.59 5.70 6.62
C ALA A 175 -8.78 4.46 5.72
N TYR A 176 -9.92 3.77 5.82
CA TYR A 176 -10.21 2.61 4.96
C TYR A 176 -10.93 3.01 3.69
N LEU A 177 -11.97 3.85 3.81
CA LEU A 177 -12.86 4.15 2.69
C LEU A 177 -12.26 5.12 1.70
N PHE A 178 -11.25 5.89 2.07
CA PHE A 178 -10.73 6.93 1.19
C PHE A 178 -9.23 6.82 0.95
N SER A 179 -8.84 7.04 -0.30
CA SER A 179 -7.45 7.37 -0.65
C SER A 179 -7.29 8.87 -0.80
N TYR A 180 -6.07 9.33 -0.59
CA TYR A 180 -5.68 10.72 -0.77
C TYR A 180 -4.72 10.80 -1.96
N SER A 181 -5.03 11.65 -2.94
CA SER A 181 -4.14 11.96 -4.05
C SER A 181 -3.86 13.46 -4.09
N CYS A 182 -2.72 13.84 -4.64
CA CYS A 182 -2.36 15.23 -4.83
C CYS A 182 -2.37 15.55 -6.32
N GLU A 183 -3.40 16.27 -6.77
CA GLU A 183 -3.52 16.70 -8.15
C GLU A 183 -3.35 18.21 -8.22
N LYS A 184 -2.30 18.66 -8.93
CA LYS A 184 -2.01 20.09 -9.14
C LYS A 184 -1.93 20.91 -7.84
N GLY A 185 -1.43 20.30 -6.76
CA GLY A 185 -1.26 20.96 -5.46
C GLY A 185 -2.49 20.90 -4.53
N ASN A 186 -3.62 20.35 -4.98
CA ASN A 186 -4.80 20.13 -4.14
C ASN A 186 -4.88 18.67 -3.69
N LYS A 187 -5.19 18.45 -2.41
CA LYS A 187 -5.51 17.13 -1.89
C LYS A 187 -6.89 16.74 -2.42
N ALA A 188 -6.95 15.80 -3.35
CA ALA A 188 -8.17 15.13 -3.74
C ALA A 188 -8.35 13.91 -2.83
N LYS A 189 -9.59 13.67 -2.41
CA LYS A 189 -9.98 12.53 -1.60
C LYS A 189 -10.85 11.65 -2.48
N ARG A 190 -10.54 10.36 -2.60
CA ARG A 190 -11.26 9.44 -3.48
C ARG A 190 -11.82 8.29 -2.70
N LEU A 191 -13.10 7.98 -2.94
CA LEU A 191 -13.74 6.82 -2.34
C LEU A 191 -13.16 5.53 -2.94
N ARG A 192 -13.00 4.51 -2.10
CA ARG A 192 -12.65 3.14 -2.49
C ARG A 192 -13.93 2.28 -2.47
N PRO A 193 -14.69 2.21 -3.58
CA PRO A 193 -15.97 1.50 -3.60
C PRO A 193 -15.83 0.02 -3.22
N LYS A 194 -14.81 -0.67 -3.74
CA LYS A 194 -14.53 -2.07 -3.38
C LYS A 194 -14.28 -2.28 -1.89
N MET A 195 -13.66 -1.32 -1.20
CA MET A 195 -13.43 -1.43 0.24
C MET A 195 -14.75 -1.30 1.00
N LEU A 196 -15.63 -0.38 0.59
CA LEU A 196 -16.96 -0.27 1.17
C LEU A 196 -17.75 -1.57 1.04
N ASP A 197 -17.76 -2.17 -0.15
CA ASP A 197 -18.44 -3.45 -0.40
C ASP A 197 -17.91 -4.55 0.52
N LYS A 198 -16.59 -4.58 0.72
CA LYS A 198 -15.94 -5.51 1.64
C LYS A 198 -16.30 -5.25 3.09
N MET A 199 -16.32 -4.00 3.53
CA MET A 199 -16.74 -3.65 4.89
C MET A 199 -18.19 -4.09 5.15
N ILE A 200 -19.11 -3.82 4.23
CA ILE A 200 -20.53 -4.23 4.35
C ILE A 200 -20.65 -5.75 4.36
N SER A 201 -20.04 -6.44 3.38
CA SER A 201 -20.14 -7.90 3.26
C SER A 201 -19.47 -8.66 4.41
N LEU A 202 -18.47 -8.06 5.05
CA LEU A 202 -17.79 -8.60 6.24
C LEU A 202 -18.45 -8.19 7.56
N GLY A 203 -19.60 -7.50 7.51
CA GLY A 203 -20.40 -7.18 8.68
C GLY A 203 -19.85 -6.06 9.54
N VAL A 204 -19.07 -5.13 8.97
CA VAL A 204 -18.62 -3.94 9.70
C VAL A 204 -19.83 -3.04 9.95
N GLU A 205 -20.13 -2.79 11.22
CA GLU A 205 -21.17 -1.83 11.61
C GLU A 205 -20.67 -0.41 11.33
N LEU A 206 -21.10 0.13 10.19
CA LEU A 206 -20.85 1.51 9.80
C LEU A 206 -21.93 2.40 10.42
N SER A 207 -21.87 2.62 11.73
CA SER A 207 -22.85 3.49 12.44
C SER A 207 -22.93 4.92 11.88
N GLN A 208 -21.91 5.32 11.11
CA GLN A 208 -21.81 6.60 10.39
C GLN A 208 -22.20 6.48 8.91
N LEU A 209 -22.94 5.44 8.47
CA LEU A 209 -23.38 5.28 7.07
C LEU A 209 -24.12 6.51 6.53
N SER A 210 -24.95 7.14 7.35
CA SER A 210 -25.62 8.39 7.00
C SER A 210 -24.63 9.54 6.78
N THR A 211 -23.54 9.60 7.54
CA THR A 211 -22.43 10.54 7.35
C THR A 211 -21.68 10.26 6.05
N VAL A 212 -21.39 8.98 5.74
CA VAL A 212 -20.78 8.57 4.46
C VAL A 212 -21.70 8.94 3.29
N ALA A 213 -22.99 8.63 3.38
CA ALA A 213 -24.02 9.00 2.41
C ALA A 213 -24.10 10.53 2.20
N ASN A 214 -24.12 11.28 3.30
CA ASN A 214 -24.21 12.74 3.30
C ASN A 214 -22.96 13.41 2.72
N MET A 215 -21.77 12.84 2.91
CA MET A 215 -20.53 13.40 2.38
C MET A 215 -20.42 13.23 0.87
N VAL A 216 -20.92 12.11 0.33
CA VAL A 216 -20.96 11.91 -1.12
C VAL A 216 -22.09 12.70 -1.78
N SER A 217 -23.21 12.89 -1.05
CA SER A 217 -24.36 13.65 -1.53
C SER A 217 -24.17 15.16 -1.53
N ASN A 218 -23.60 15.74 -0.47
CA ASN A 218 -23.52 17.19 -0.27
C ASN A 218 -22.27 17.86 -0.89
N GLY A 219 -21.54 17.15 -1.76
CA GLY A 219 -20.67 17.75 -2.76
C GLY A 219 -19.81 18.94 -2.32
N ASN A 220 -18.68 18.66 -1.66
CA ASN A 220 -17.47 19.44 -1.97
C ASN A 220 -16.95 18.91 -3.33
N GLN A 221 -17.65 19.28 -4.41
CA GLN A 221 -17.43 18.78 -5.78
C GLN A 221 -16.00 18.96 -6.30
N GLU A 222 -15.20 19.84 -5.70
CA GLU A 222 -13.83 20.10 -6.13
C GLU A 222 -12.79 19.06 -5.64
N MET A 223 -13.15 18.12 -4.75
CA MET A 223 -12.19 17.18 -4.16
C MET A 223 -12.41 15.69 -4.46
N TYR A 224 -13.48 15.31 -5.17
CA TYR A 224 -13.80 13.89 -5.42
C TYR A 224 -13.92 13.61 -6.92
N GLU A 225 -13.00 12.83 -7.49
CA GLU A 225 -13.21 12.23 -8.81
C GLU A 225 -14.27 11.11 -8.72
N GLU A 226 -15.17 11.10 -9.69
CA GLU A 226 -16.52 10.50 -9.68
C GLU A 226 -16.60 8.98 -9.40
N ASN A 227 -17.53 8.58 -8.52
CA ASN A 227 -18.50 7.48 -8.76
C ASN A 227 -19.68 7.54 -7.77
N LYS A 228 -20.50 8.60 -7.85
CA LYS A 228 -21.58 8.85 -6.87
C LYS A 228 -22.74 7.85 -6.98
N GLU A 229 -23.11 7.47 -8.20
CA GLU A 229 -24.28 6.63 -8.47
C GLU A 229 -24.15 5.21 -7.89
N GLU A 230 -22.97 4.59 -7.99
CA GLU A 230 -22.71 3.28 -7.37
C GLU A 230 -22.86 3.34 -5.86
N LEU A 231 -22.31 4.38 -5.20
CA LEU A 231 -22.42 4.50 -3.76
C LEU A 231 -23.87 4.64 -3.29
N TYR A 232 -24.69 5.44 -3.98
CA TYR A 232 -26.10 5.56 -3.62
C TYR A 232 -26.87 4.26 -3.77
N ALA A 233 -26.52 3.43 -4.76
CA ALA A 233 -27.09 2.10 -4.89
C ALA A 233 -26.69 1.15 -3.75
N TYR A 234 -25.53 1.37 -3.11
CA TYR A 234 -25.10 0.61 -1.94
C TYR A 234 -25.74 1.06 -0.62
N LEU A 235 -26.25 2.30 -0.56
CA LEU A 235 -26.73 2.93 0.67
C LEU A 235 -28.27 3.02 0.78
N MET A 236 -29.01 2.70 -0.28
CA MET A 236 -30.48 2.59 -0.31
C MET A 236 -30.93 1.13 -0.28
#